data_AF-A0A0K8VZZ9-F1
#
_entry.id   AF-A0A0K8VZZ9-F1
#
_cell.length_a   1.000
_cell.length_b   1.000
_cell.length_c   1.000
_cell.angle_alpha   90.00
_cell.angle_beta   90.00
_cell.angle_gamma   90.00
#
_symmetry.space_group_name_H-M   'P 1'
#
loop_
_entity.id
_entity.type
_entity.pdbx_description
1 polymer ?
#
loop_
_entity_poly.entity_id
_entity_poly.type
_entity_poly.pdbx_seq_one_letter_code
_entity_poly.pdbx_strand_id
1 'polypeptide(L)'
;MLPGLGNKARDKIVDQLKQIKFSLIVDETTDVSTKKSLVLIARYFHHLTKTISDKCLGLISVVNADARSIYSSIKEFFNEQGVPLENIIGLATDGANVMASEFFSVCVLF
;
A
#
# COMPACT_ATOMS: atom_id res chain seq x y z
N MET A 1 13.91 -0.99 -14.49
CA MET A 1 13.93 0.17 -13.56
C MET A 1 15.37 0.39 -13.11
N LEU A 2 15.89 1.62 -13.18
CA LEU A 2 17.29 1.94 -12.80
C LEU A 2 17.51 1.72 -11.28
N PRO A 3 18.51 0.95 -10.83
CA PRO A 3 18.54 0.38 -9.46
C PRO A 3 18.88 1.35 -8.30
N GLY A 4 19.06 2.65 -8.55
CA GLY A 4 19.64 3.57 -7.54
C GLY A 4 18.76 4.74 -7.09
N LEU A 5 17.85 5.21 -7.93
CA LEU A 5 17.05 6.42 -7.67
C LEU A 5 15.70 6.10 -7.02
N GLY A 6 15.09 4.98 -7.39
CA GLY A 6 13.79 4.55 -6.84
C GLY A 6 13.84 4.25 -5.35
N ASN A 7 14.90 3.57 -4.90
CA ASN A 7 15.05 3.16 -3.49
C ASN A 7 15.12 4.36 -2.56
N LYS A 8 15.96 5.36 -2.83
CA LYS A 8 16.09 6.56 -1.98
C LYS A 8 14.81 7.39 -1.87
N ALA A 9 14.03 7.48 -2.96
CA ALA A 9 12.77 8.20 -2.94
C ALA A 9 11.72 7.44 -2.11
N ARG A 10 11.68 6.12 -2.27
CA ARG A 10 10.82 5.23 -1.48
C ARG A 10 11.16 5.26 0.01
N ASP A 11 12.44 5.18 0.35
CA ASP A 11 12.90 5.15 1.74
C ASP A 11 12.46 6.42 2.49
N LYS A 12 12.57 7.59 1.84
CA LYS A 12 12.06 8.85 2.40
C LYS A 12 10.55 8.82 2.65
N ILE A 13 9.78 8.24 1.74
CA ILE A 13 8.33 8.11 1.91
C ILE A 13 8.03 7.16 3.06
N VAL A 14 8.68 5.99 3.09
CA VAL A 14 8.56 5.00 4.17
C VAL A 14 8.85 5.61 5.53
N ASP A 15 9.93 6.39 5.65
CA ASP A 15 10.28 7.06 6.90
C ASP A 15 9.24 8.10 7.34
N GLN A 16 8.58 8.78 6.40
CA GLN A 16 7.44 9.64 6.72
C GLN A 16 6.25 8.83 7.24
N LEU A 17 5.91 7.71 6.60
CA LEU A 17 4.78 6.86 6.97
C LEU A 17 4.92 6.20 8.36
N LYS A 18 6.15 6.10 8.89
CA LYS A 18 6.38 5.67 10.28
C LYS A 18 5.81 6.64 11.31
N GLN A 19 5.64 7.91 10.96
CA GLN A 19 5.30 8.99 11.90
C GLN A 19 3.91 9.61 11.66
N ILE A 20 3.26 9.29 10.54
CA ILE A 20 1.99 9.92 10.15
C ILE A 20 0.91 8.88 9.88
N LYS A 21 -0.35 9.29 10.00
CA LYS A 21 -1.49 8.49 9.56
C LYS A 21 -1.69 8.61 8.05
N PHE A 22 -2.04 7.51 7.39
CA PHE A 22 -2.26 7.45 5.95
C PHE A 22 -3.31 6.41 5.57
N SER A 23 -3.90 6.58 4.39
CA SER A 23 -4.74 5.58 3.76
C SER A 23 -3.94 4.82 2.72
N LEU A 24 -4.20 3.52 2.60
CA LEU A 24 -3.61 2.67 1.58
C LEU A 24 -4.59 2.50 0.42
N ILE A 25 -4.12 2.68 -0.80
CA ILE A 25 -4.83 2.33 -2.02
C ILE A 25 -4.12 1.13 -2.61
N VAL A 26 -4.87 0.07 -2.88
CA VAL A 26 -4.37 -1.20 -3.42
C VAL A 26 -5.10 -1.49 -4.71
N ASP A 27 -4.34 -1.70 -5.78
CA ASP A 27 -4.85 -2.00 -7.11
C ASP A 27 -4.30 -3.35 -7.59
N GLU A 28 -5.16 -4.20 -8.16
CA GLU A 28 -4.75 -5.47 -8.74
C GLU A 28 -4.26 -5.26 -10.18
N THR A 29 -2.99 -5.54 -10.43
CA THR A 29 -2.42 -5.51 -11.77
C THR A 29 -2.00 -6.91 -12.22
N THR A 30 -2.32 -7.27 -13.46
CA THR A 30 -1.95 -8.56 -14.04
C THR A 30 -0.81 -8.34 -15.02
N ASP A 31 0.34 -8.97 -14.77
CA ASP A 31 1.42 -9.02 -15.75
C ASP A 31 1.05 -9.98 -16.89
N VAL A 32 1.59 -9.75 -18.09
CA VAL A 32 1.36 -10.55 -19.30
C VAL A 32 1.71 -12.04 -19.06
N SER A 33 2.52 -12.34 -18.04
CA SER A 33 2.91 -13.69 -17.61
C SER A 33 1.95 -14.42 -16.66
N THR A 34 0.67 -14.02 -16.56
CA THR A 34 -0.36 -14.59 -15.65
C THR A 34 -0.09 -14.45 -14.15
N LYS A 35 0.94 -13.69 -13.75
CA LYS A 35 1.23 -13.40 -12.35
C LYS A 35 0.43 -12.18 -11.89
N LYS A 36 -0.34 -12.36 -10.82
CA LYS A 36 -1.05 -11.27 -10.14
C LYS A 36 -0.08 -10.48 -9.28
N SER A 37 -0.12 -9.17 -9.37
CA SER A 37 0.65 -8.27 -8.52
C SER A 37 -0.26 -7.18 -7.98
N LEU A 38 0.09 -6.65 -6.83
CA LEU A 38 -0.63 -5.58 -6.17
C LEU A 38 0.22 -4.32 -6.22
N VAL A 39 -0.36 -3.23 -6.70
CA VAL A 39 0.23 -1.90 -6.60
C VAL A 39 -0.16 -1.31 -5.25
N LEU A 40 0.82 -0.90 -4.46
CA LEU A 40 0.60 -0.20 -3.20
C LEU A 40 0.82 1.29 -3.35
N ILE A 41 -0.18 2.09 -3.02
CA ILE A 41 -0.12 3.56 -3.05
C ILE A 41 -0.52 4.09 -1.67
N ALA A 42 0.36 4.89 -1.04
CA ALA A 42 0.02 5.61 0.18
C ALA A 42 -0.56 6.98 -0.15
N ARG A 43 -1.73 7.29 0.40
CA ARG A 43 -2.36 8.60 0.39
C ARG A 43 -2.26 9.23 1.77
N TYR A 44 -1.59 10.37 1.87
CA TYR A 44 -1.40 11.07 3.15
C TYR A 44 -1.40 12.59 2.98
N PHE A 45 -1.67 13.30 4.07
CA PHE A 45 -1.58 14.76 4.10
C PHE A 45 -0.14 15.20 4.35
N HIS A 46 0.46 15.90 3.39
CA HIS A 46 1.83 16.38 3.51
C HIS A 46 1.84 17.75 4.21
N HIS A 47 2.21 17.77 5.49
CA HIS A 47 2.10 18.94 6.36
C HIS A 47 2.87 20.18 5.90
N LEU A 48 3.99 20.00 5.19
CA LEU A 48 4.82 21.11 4.69
C LEU A 48 4.19 21.79 3.47
N THR A 49 3.65 21.01 2.54
CA THR A 49 3.03 21.54 1.31
C THR A 49 1.54 21.84 1.50
N LYS A 50 0.95 21.39 2.61
CA LYS A 50 -0.49 21.49 2.92
C LYS A 50 -1.37 20.85 1.84
N THR A 51 -0.88 19.78 1.22
CA THR A 51 -1.57 19.06 0.14
C THR A 51 -1.71 17.57 0.43
N ILE A 52 -2.73 16.95 -0.15
CA ILE A 52 -2.83 15.48 -0.20
C ILE A 52 -1.78 14.99 -1.20
N SER A 53 -1.04 13.95 -0.81
CA SER A 53 -0.01 13.33 -1.63
C SER A 53 -0.28 11.85 -1.79
N ASP A 54 -0.28 11.39 -3.03
CA ASP A 54 -0.34 9.99 -3.40
C ASP A 54 1.05 9.53 -3.85
N LYS A 55 1.57 8.48 -3.22
CA LYS A 55 2.90 7.95 -3.49
C LYS A 55 2.87 6.44 -3.65
N CYS A 56 3.35 5.96 -4.80
CA CYS A 56 3.56 4.54 -5.04
C CYS A 56 4.70 4.02 -4.15
N LEU A 57 4.39 3.00 -3.36
CA LEU A 57 5.33 2.32 -2.48
C LEU A 57 6.02 1.14 -3.18
N GLY A 58 5.33 0.51 -4.11
CA GLY A 58 5.88 -0.60 -4.89
C GLY A 58 4.83 -1.60 -5.36
N LEU A 59 5.34 -2.71 -5.87
CA LEU A 59 4.57 -3.86 -6.34
C LEU A 59 4.84 -5.05 -5.42
N ILE A 60 3.79 -5.75 -5.02
CA ILE A 60 3.91 -7.05 -4.34
C ILE A 60 3.35 -8.11 -5.27
N SER A 61 4.16 -9.12 -5.61
CA SER A 61 3.66 -10.29 -6.35
C SER A 61 2.88 -11.20 -5.42
N VAL A 62 1.66 -11.55 -5.80
CA VAL A 62 0.79 -12.46 -5.04
C VAL A 62 0.46 -13.69 -5.88
N VAL A 63 0.56 -14.87 -5.26
CA VAL A 63 0.20 -16.14 -5.91
C VAL A 63 -1.32 -16.30 -5.95
N ASN A 64 -1.99 -15.93 -4.85
CA ASN A 64 -3.43 -15.98 -4.69
C ASN A 64 -3.95 -14.57 -4.36
N ALA A 65 -5.04 -14.16 -5.02
CA ALA A 65 -5.73 -12.90 -4.75
C ALA A 65 -6.85 -13.06 -3.71
N ASP A 66 -6.66 -13.95 -2.72
CA ASP A 66 -7.60 -14.09 -1.61
C ASP A 66 -7.31 -13.07 -0.48
N ALA A 67 -8.31 -12.84 0.37
CA ALA A 67 -8.35 -11.81 1.39
C ALA A 67 -7.13 -11.85 2.30
N ARG A 68 -6.85 -13.06 2.75
CA ARG A 68 -5.88 -13.37 3.79
C ARG A 68 -4.47 -13.31 3.23
N SER A 69 -4.27 -13.86 2.03
CA SER A 69 -2.98 -13.82 1.32
C SER A 69 -2.57 -12.38 1.04
N ILE A 70 -3.49 -11.55 0.55
CA ILE A 70 -3.19 -10.14 0.28
C ILE A 70 -2.93 -9.38 1.60
N TYR A 71 -3.78 -9.56 2.61
CA TYR A 71 -3.56 -8.92 3.92
C TYR A 71 -2.19 -9.30 4.52
N SER A 72 -1.84 -10.59 4.50
CA SER A 72 -0.52 -11.06 4.98
C SER A 72 0.61 -10.42 4.19
N SER A 73 0.49 -10.36 2.86
CA SER A 73 1.50 -9.77 1.98
C SER A 73 1.71 -8.28 2.27
N ILE A 74 0.63 -7.52 2.49
CA ILE A 74 0.69 -6.10 2.85
C ILE A 74 1.31 -5.93 4.25
N LYS A 75 0.91 -6.77 5.20
CA LYS A 75 1.42 -6.76 6.57
C LYS A 75 2.93 -7.04 6.61
N GLU A 76 3.38 -8.06 5.89
CA GLU A 76 4.80 -8.40 5.73
C GLU A 76 5.57 -7.24 5.12
N PHE A 77 5.06 -6.65 4.03
CA PHE A 77 5.68 -5.48 3.39
C PHE A 77 5.91 -4.34 4.39
N PHE A 78 4.90 -3.93 5.15
CA PHE A 78 5.05 -2.83 6.10
C PHE A 78 5.92 -3.19 7.31
N ASN A 79 5.87 -4.44 7.78
CA ASN A 79 6.76 -4.93 8.84
C ASN A 79 8.23 -4.89 8.42
N GLU A 80 8.55 -5.33 7.19
CA GLU A 80 9.91 -5.26 6.63
C GLU A 80 10.42 -3.82 6.52
N GLN A 81 9.54 -2.87 6.22
CA GLN A 81 9.86 -1.46 6.15
C GLN A 81 9.85 -0.76 7.53
N GLY A 82 9.46 -1.47 8.59
CA GLY A 82 9.34 -0.93 9.95
C GLY A 82 8.26 0.14 10.10
N VAL A 83 7.20 0.09 9.28
CA VAL A 83 6.06 1.00 9.34
C VAL A 83 4.99 0.38 10.25
N PRO A 84 4.56 1.08 11.32
CA PRO A 84 3.52 0.56 12.20
C PRO A 84 2.18 0.47 11.49
N LEU A 85 1.50 -0.67 11.59
CA LEU A 85 0.21 -0.90 10.91
C LEU A 85 -0.89 0.01 11.44
N GLU A 86 -0.81 0.45 12.69
CA GLU A 86 -1.73 1.43 13.28
C GLU A 86 -1.70 2.80 12.59
N ASN A 87 -0.70 3.06 11.74
CA ASN A 87 -0.66 4.26 10.92
C ASN A 87 -1.51 4.17 9.66
N ILE A 88 -1.92 2.96 9.27
CA ILE A 88 -2.87 2.73 8.19
C ILE A 88 -4.28 2.92 8.75
N ILE A 89 -4.95 4.01 8.36
CA ILE A 89 -6.28 4.38 8.87
C ILE A 89 -7.42 4.08 7.89
N GLY A 90 -7.08 3.61 6.69
CA GLY A 90 -8.07 3.24 5.68
C GLY A 90 -7.45 2.44 4.55
N LEU A 91 -8.28 1.65 3.87
CA LEU A 91 -7.94 0.87 2.69
C LEU A 91 -8.95 1.15 1.57
N ALA A 92 -8.46 1.48 0.38
CA ALA A 92 -9.23 1.57 -0.84
C ALA A 92 -8.74 0.51 -1.83
N THR A 93 -9.65 -0.26 -2.43
CA THR A 93 -9.33 -1.32 -3.38
C THR A 93 -10.52 -1.57 -4.31
N ASP A 94 -10.25 -1.91 -5.57
CA ASP A 94 -11.26 -2.20 -6.59
C ASP A 94 -11.93 -3.58 -6.38
N GLY A 95 -11.24 -4.51 -5.71
CA GLY A 95 -11.71 -5.84 -5.33
C GLY A 95 -12.35 -5.93 -3.94
N ALA A 96 -13.25 -5.00 -3.61
CA ALA A 96 -13.83 -4.78 -2.28
C ALA A 96 -14.35 -6.04 -1.54
N ASN A 97 -14.77 -7.09 -2.24
CA ASN A 97 -15.34 -8.28 -1.62
C ASN A 97 -14.33 -9.15 -0.85
N VAL A 98 -13.06 -9.12 -1.27
CA VAL A 98 -12.06 -10.04 -0.74
C VAL A 98 -11.26 -9.35 0.36
N MET A 99 -10.92 -8.07 0.19
CA MET A 99 -9.95 -7.39 1.05
C MET A 99 -10.53 -6.59 2.22
N ALA A 100 -11.81 -6.20 2.13
CA ALA A 100 -12.33 -5.11 2.93
C ALA A 100 -12.96 -5.55 4.27
N SER A 101 -13.61 -6.71 4.34
CA SER A 101 -14.57 -6.97 5.44
C SER A 101 -13.97 -7.43 6.78
N GLU A 102 -12.77 -8.02 6.81
CA GLU A 102 -12.28 -8.73 8.00
C GLU A 102 -11.08 -8.03 8.70
N PHE A 103 -10.25 -7.27 7.98
CA PHE A 103 -8.95 -6.82 8.50
C PHE A 103 -8.72 -5.31 8.53
N PHE A 104 -9.49 -4.53 7.78
CA PHE A 104 -9.37 -3.07 7.74
C PHE A 104 -10.72 -2.43 8.06
N SER A 105 -10.72 -1.40 8.89
CA SER A 105 -11.91 -0.56 9.09
C SER A 105 -12.16 0.21 7.78
N VAL A 106 -13.07 -0.29 6.95
CA VAL A 106 -13.25 0.17 5.57
C VAL A 106 -13.76 1.61 5.54
N CYS A 107 -13.11 2.45 4.72
CA CYS A 107 -13.71 3.66 4.18
C CYS A 107 -13.50 3.60 2.66
N VAL A 108 -14.51 3.15 1.92
CA VAL A 108 -14.47 3.15 0.45
C VAL A 108 -14.62 4.60 0.00
N LEU A 109 -13.50 5.26 -0.30
CA LEU A 109 -13.51 6.54 -1.00
C LEU A 109 -13.52 6.24 -2.49
N PHE A 110 -14.73 6.25 -3.06
CA PHE A 110 -14.94 6.38 -4.50
C PHE A 110 -14.62 7.81 -4.94
#